data_AF-A0A4Z0RK74-F1
#
_entry.id   AF-A0A4Z0RK74-F1
#
_cell.length_a   1.000
_cell.length_b   1.000
_cell.length_c   1.000
_cell.angle_alpha   90.00
_cell.angle_beta   90.00
_cell.angle_gamma   90.00
#
_symmetry.space_group_name_H-M   'P 1'
#
loop_
_entity.id
_entity.type
_entity.pdbx_description
1 polymer ?
#
loop_
_entity_poly.entity_id
_entity_poly.type
_entity_poly.pdbx_seq_one_letter_code
_entity_poly.pdbx_strand_id
1 'polypeptide(L)'
;MIDKTTVDEWISDFHKNTPGQVIGNLLPTKAFEYLKNNDFAFVIGLISDQSIASEKAWILPLHLAERLHAPQLTPEVVLQNALVLDAVIREEPSLHRFPNRMANYFIAAANRFVDLRLSLQNNFSTETFGEVQN
;
A
#
# COMPACT_ATOMS: atom_id res chain seq x y z
N MET A 1 -0.76 7.81 -31.92
CA MET A 1 0.65 7.83 -31.49
C MET A 1 0.87 9.20 -30.88
N ILE A 2 1.34 9.29 -29.63
CA ILE A 2 1.59 10.59 -29.00
C ILE A 2 2.85 11.18 -29.65
N ASP A 3 2.81 12.42 -30.12
CA ASP A 3 3.95 13.08 -30.76
C ASP A 3 4.95 13.62 -29.74
N LYS A 4 6.17 13.88 -30.20
CA LYS A 4 7.28 14.31 -29.34
C LYS A 4 7.01 15.65 -28.65
N THR A 5 6.34 16.59 -29.32
CA THR A 5 6.03 17.91 -28.76
C THR A 5 5.07 17.79 -27.58
N THR A 6 4.05 16.94 -27.70
CA THR A 6 3.14 16.62 -26.59
C THR A 6 3.88 16.00 -25.40
N VAL A 7 4.84 15.11 -25.63
CA VAL A 7 5.66 14.51 -24.56
C VAL A 7 6.53 15.56 -23.87
N ASP A 8 7.18 16.43 -24.64
CA ASP A 8 8.04 17.49 -24.11
C ASP A 8 7.24 18.49 -23.25
N GLU A 9 6.01 18.80 -23.66
CA GLU A 9 5.07 19.62 -22.86
C GLU A 9 4.72 18.96 -21.53
N TRP A 10 4.42 17.65 -21.52
CA TRP A 10 4.10 16.92 -20.29
C TRP A 10 5.28 16.84 -19.33
N ILE A 11 6.50 16.66 -19.84
CA ILE A 11 7.71 16.66 -19.02
C ILE A 11 7.91 18.05 -18.40
N SER A 12 7.75 19.12 -19.19
CA SER A 12 7.86 20.49 -18.69
C SER A 12 6.82 20.81 -17.61
N ASP A 13 5.56 20.42 -17.83
CA ASP A 13 4.49 20.59 -16.85
C ASP A 13 4.74 19.77 -15.58
N PHE A 14 5.16 18.52 -15.73
CA PHE A 14 5.49 17.67 -14.60
C PHE A 14 6.59 18.29 -13.75
N HIS A 15 7.68 18.79 -14.33
CA HIS A 15 8.76 19.46 -13.57
C HIS A 15 8.32 20.76 -12.91
N LYS A 16 7.48 21.55 -13.59
CA LYS A 16 6.96 22.81 -13.08
C LYS A 16 6.01 22.61 -11.90
N ASN A 17 5.21 21.54 -11.95
CA ASN A 17 4.18 21.21 -10.99
C ASN A 17 4.51 19.96 -10.17
N THR A 18 5.79 19.52 -10.14
CA THR A 18 6.16 18.29 -9.45
C THR A 18 5.76 18.43 -7.99
N PRO A 19 4.86 17.57 -7.47
CA PRO A 19 4.59 17.55 -6.05
C PRO A 19 5.90 17.18 -5.35
N GLY A 20 6.44 18.09 -4.51
CA GLY A 20 7.75 17.92 -3.88
C GLY A 20 7.91 16.58 -3.15
N GLN A 21 6.80 16.00 -2.68
CA GLN A 21 6.66 14.57 -2.41
C GLN A 21 5.22 14.13 -2.70
N VAL A 22 5.00 13.19 -3.62
CA VAL A 22 3.67 12.62 -3.88
C VAL A 22 3.14 11.86 -2.67
N ILE A 23 4.04 11.21 -1.90
CA ILE A 23 3.66 10.37 -0.75
C ILE A 23 3.76 11.11 0.59
N GLY A 24 4.72 12.04 0.75
CA GLY A 24 4.94 12.76 2.01
C GLY A 24 3.76 13.64 2.46
N ASN A 25 2.95 14.10 1.51
CA ASN A 25 1.71 14.82 1.80
C ASN A 25 0.46 13.92 1.83
N LEU A 26 0.57 12.69 1.33
CA LEU A 26 -0.53 11.72 1.25
C LEU A 26 -0.74 11.00 2.59
N LEU A 27 0.35 10.72 3.32
CA LEU A 27 0.34 9.86 4.50
C LEU A 27 0.95 10.54 5.73
N PRO A 28 0.39 10.33 6.93
CA PRO A 28 1.09 10.59 8.18
C PRO A 28 2.43 9.84 8.21
N THR A 29 3.47 10.44 8.81
CA THR A 29 4.82 9.85 8.92
C THR A 29 4.80 8.41 9.43
N LYS A 30 3.93 8.09 10.41
CA LYS A 30 3.79 6.73 10.94
C LYS A 30 3.34 5.72 9.88
N ALA A 31 2.36 6.08 9.05
CA ALA A 31 1.87 5.20 7.99
C ALA A 31 2.90 5.04 6.87
N PHE A 32 3.59 6.13 6.50
CA PHE A 32 4.67 6.09 5.54
C PHE A 32 5.81 5.15 5.97
N GLU A 33 6.33 5.34 7.18
CA GLU A 33 7.40 4.48 7.72
C GLU A 33 6.92 3.03 7.90
N TYR A 34 5.64 2.81 8.22
CA TYR A 34 5.08 1.47 8.31
C TYR A 34 5.12 0.74 6.96
N LEU A 35 4.67 1.39 5.88
CA LEU A 35 4.69 0.81 4.53
C LEU A 35 6.11 0.60 4.02
N LYS A 36 7.00 1.58 4.26
CA LYS A 36 8.39 1.52 3.83
C LYS A 36 9.15 0.31 4.39
N ASN A 37 8.80 -0.12 5.60
CA ASN A 37 9.46 -1.22 6.30
C ASN A 37 8.64 -2.53 6.29
N ASN A 38 7.57 -2.61 5.51
CA ASN A 38 6.71 -3.81 5.44
C ASN A 38 6.19 -4.04 4.01
N ASP A 39 6.88 -4.90 3.27
CA ASP A 39 6.57 -5.24 1.87
C ASP A 39 5.16 -5.80 1.69
N PHE A 40 4.70 -6.63 2.63
CA PHE A 40 3.36 -7.20 2.56
C PHE A 40 2.30 -6.12 2.78
N ALA A 41 2.48 -5.24 3.76
CA ALA A 41 1.62 -4.09 3.97
C ALA A 41 1.58 -3.16 2.75
N PHE A 42 2.70 -2.97 2.07
CA PHE A 42 2.74 -2.20 0.81
C PHE A 42 1.82 -2.83 -0.26
N VAL A 43 1.89 -4.15 -0.46
CA VAL A 43 0.99 -4.86 -1.41
C VAL A 43 -0.47 -4.75 -0.98
N ILE A 44 -0.76 -4.85 0.32
CA ILE A 44 -2.13 -4.65 0.83
C ILE A 44 -2.63 -3.23 0.57
N GLY A 45 -1.77 -2.22 0.71
CA GLY A 45 -2.08 -0.83 0.34
C GLY A 45 -2.42 -0.70 -1.15
N LEU A 46 -1.59 -1.30 -2.02
CA LEU A 46 -1.80 -1.30 -3.47
C LEU A 46 -3.12 -1.99 -3.87
N ILE A 47 -3.45 -3.14 -3.27
CA ILE A 47 -4.72 -3.84 -3.51
C ILE A 47 -5.90 -2.98 -3.06
N SER A 48 -5.72 -2.23 -1.96
CA SER A 48 -6.75 -1.38 -1.37
C SER A 48 -6.98 -0.08 -2.14
N ASP A 49 -6.02 0.37 -2.96
CA ASP A 49 -6.09 1.62 -3.74
C ASP A 49 -6.97 1.47 -5.00
N GLN A 50 -8.09 0.79 -4.82
CA GLN A 50 -9.10 0.62 -5.82
C GLN A 50 -10.35 1.26 -5.29
N SER A 51 -10.89 2.21 -6.06
CA SER A 51 -12.23 2.71 -5.79
C SER A 51 -12.35 3.47 -4.45
N ILE A 52 -11.28 3.87 -3.77
CA ILE A 52 -11.33 4.79 -2.62
C ILE A 52 -10.26 5.87 -2.78
N ALA A 53 -10.29 6.89 -1.93
CA ALA A 53 -9.22 7.88 -1.89
C ALA A 53 -7.90 7.21 -1.50
N SER A 54 -6.82 7.56 -2.19
CA SER A 54 -5.52 6.93 -2.00
C SER A 54 -5.01 7.10 -0.56
N GLU A 55 -5.21 8.26 0.07
CA GLU A 55 -4.89 8.49 1.49
C GLU A 55 -5.51 7.41 2.38
N LYS A 56 -6.78 7.05 2.12
CA LYS A 56 -7.50 6.03 2.88
C LYS A 56 -6.96 4.62 2.58
N ALA A 57 -6.69 4.31 1.31
CA ALA A 57 -6.17 3.02 0.89
C ALA A 57 -4.78 2.73 1.46
N TRP A 58 -3.90 3.71 1.42
CA TRP A 58 -2.50 3.54 1.81
C TRP A 58 -2.31 3.62 3.34
N ILE A 59 -3.23 4.23 4.10
CA ILE A 59 -3.24 4.11 5.58
C ILE A 59 -3.83 2.78 6.05
N LEU A 60 -4.70 2.14 5.25
CA LEU A 60 -5.43 0.91 5.61
C LEU A 60 -4.55 -0.19 6.22
N PRO A 61 -3.36 -0.54 5.69
CA PRO A 61 -2.57 -1.65 6.21
C PRO A 61 -2.13 -1.44 7.66
N LEU A 62 -1.78 -0.20 8.04
CA LEU A 62 -1.43 0.15 9.42
C LEU A 62 -2.64 -0.04 10.34
N HIS A 63 -3.79 0.53 9.99
CA HIS A 63 -5.02 0.38 10.79
C HIS A 63 -5.50 -1.07 10.87
N LEU A 64 -5.33 -1.85 9.81
CA LEU A 64 -5.66 -3.26 9.80
C LEU A 64 -4.79 -4.03 10.81
N ALA A 65 -3.48 -3.79 10.85
CA ALA A 65 -2.60 -4.39 11.84
C ALA A 65 -2.98 -4.01 13.27
N GLU A 66 -3.34 -2.74 13.49
CA GLU A 66 -3.80 -2.23 14.79
C GLU A 66 -5.09 -2.94 15.24
N ARG A 67 -6.08 -3.12 14.36
CA ARG A 67 -7.33 -3.85 14.67
C ARG A 67 -7.11 -5.34 14.92
N LEU A 68 -6.13 -5.93 14.26
CA LEU A 68 -5.74 -7.34 14.48
C LEU A 68 -4.81 -7.51 15.68
N HIS A 69 -4.50 -6.43 16.41
CA HIS A 69 -3.55 -6.41 17.53
C HIS A 69 -2.18 -7.00 17.18
N ALA A 70 -1.74 -6.82 15.94
CA ALA A 70 -0.49 -7.33 15.43
C ALA A 70 0.55 -6.20 15.31
N PRO A 71 1.81 -6.42 15.74
CA PRO A 71 2.87 -5.40 15.60
C PRO A 71 3.23 -5.13 14.13
N GLN A 72 3.11 -6.15 13.28
CA GLN A 72 3.26 -6.04 11.83
C GLN A 72 2.17 -6.85 11.14
N LEU A 73 1.72 -6.34 9.99
CA LEU A 73 0.86 -7.07 9.09
C LEU A 73 1.74 -8.03 8.30
N THR A 74 1.55 -9.33 8.51
CA THR A 74 2.24 -10.38 7.76
C THR A 74 1.23 -11.27 7.05
N PRO A 75 1.66 -12.06 6.06
CA PRO A 75 0.79 -13.07 5.45
C PRO A 75 0.15 -13.99 6.50
N GLU A 76 0.92 -14.44 7.49
CA GLU A 76 0.45 -15.34 8.55
C GLU A 76 -0.61 -14.67 9.42
N VAL A 77 -0.44 -13.40 9.79
CA VAL A 77 -1.44 -12.64 10.55
C VAL A 77 -2.76 -12.58 9.78
N VAL A 78 -2.71 -12.31 8.47
CA VAL A 78 -3.93 -12.29 7.63
C VAL A 78 -4.58 -13.66 7.56
N LEU A 79 -3.80 -14.73 7.34
CA LEU A 79 -4.33 -16.09 7.23
C LEU A 79 -4.91 -16.61 8.54
N GLN A 80 -4.27 -16.32 9.68
CA GLN A 80 -4.77 -16.67 11.02
C GLN A 80 -6.12 -15.99 11.33
N ASN A 81 -6.35 -14.81 10.75
CA ASN A 81 -7.56 -14.02 10.96
C ASN A 81 -8.56 -14.09 9.77
N ALA A 82 -8.37 -15.03 8.83
CA ALA A 82 -9.13 -15.08 7.58
C ALA A 82 -10.66 -15.11 7.79
N LEU A 83 -11.14 -15.80 8.84
CA LEU A 83 -12.56 -15.94 9.14
C LEU A 83 -13.22 -14.65 9.64
N VAL A 84 -12.43 -13.75 10.23
CA VAL A 84 -12.94 -12.50 10.85
C VAL A 84 -12.59 -11.26 10.04
N LEU A 85 -11.83 -11.41 8.95
CA LEU A 85 -11.20 -10.29 8.24
C LEU A 85 -12.23 -9.32 7.62
N ASP A 86 -13.35 -9.81 7.06
CA ASP A 86 -14.45 -8.95 6.57
C ASP A 86 -15.03 -8.09 7.71
N ALA A 87 -15.27 -8.70 8.88
CA ALA A 87 -15.81 -7.99 10.03
C ALA A 87 -14.83 -6.92 10.53
N VAL A 88 -13.53 -7.25 10.60
CA VAL A 88 -12.48 -6.31 11.00
C VAL A 88 -12.37 -5.14 10.02
N ILE A 89 -12.47 -5.35 8.71
CA ILE A 89 -12.42 -4.26 7.72
C ILE A 89 -13.69 -3.41 7.76
N ARG A 90 -14.84 -4.02 8.11
CA ARG A 90 -16.14 -3.37 8.18
C ARG A 90 -16.33 -2.54 9.46
N GLU A 91 -15.66 -2.87 10.55
CA GLU A 91 -15.77 -2.15 11.82
C GLU A 91 -15.64 -0.63 11.63
N GLU A 92 -16.50 0.14 12.29
CA GLU A 92 -16.56 1.60 12.10
C GLU A 92 -15.40 2.32 12.82
N PRO A 93 -14.74 3.31 12.18
CA PRO A 93 -14.95 3.75 10.81
C PRO A 93 -14.45 2.72 9.79
N SER A 94 -15.29 2.32 8.83
CA SER A 94 -14.91 1.24 7.90
C SER A 94 -13.63 1.55 7.12
N LEU A 95 -12.71 0.57 7.08
CA LEU A 95 -11.41 0.71 6.39
C LEU A 95 -11.57 0.75 4.87
N HIS A 96 -12.58 0.06 4.31
CA HIS A 96 -12.83 0.05 2.87
C HIS A 96 -14.32 -0.07 2.55
N ARG A 97 -14.79 0.56 1.47
CA ARG A 97 -16.19 0.45 1.02
C ARG A 97 -16.64 -0.92 0.51
N PHE A 98 -15.71 -1.89 0.44
CA PHE A 98 -15.91 -3.25 -0.11
C PHE A 98 -15.22 -4.28 0.79
N PRO A 99 -15.60 -4.38 2.08
CA PRO A 99 -14.83 -5.12 3.08
C PRO A 99 -14.66 -6.61 2.74
N ASN A 100 -15.74 -7.27 2.31
CA ASN A 100 -15.69 -8.69 1.91
C ASN A 100 -14.73 -8.94 0.72
N ARG A 101 -14.76 -8.07 -0.29
CA ARG A 101 -13.87 -8.19 -1.45
C ARG A 101 -12.42 -8.01 -1.04
N MET A 102 -12.14 -7.01 -0.19
CA MET A 102 -10.79 -6.76 0.31
C MET A 102 -10.28 -7.93 1.15
N ALA A 103 -11.11 -8.50 2.04
CA ALA A 103 -10.74 -9.68 2.81
C ALA A 103 -10.31 -10.84 1.89
N ASN A 104 -11.10 -11.14 0.84
CA ASN A 104 -10.76 -12.18 -0.12
C ASN A 104 -9.44 -11.90 -0.86
N TYR A 105 -9.20 -10.64 -1.27
CA TYR A 105 -7.96 -10.26 -1.94
C TYR A 105 -6.75 -10.34 -1.02
N PHE A 106 -6.89 -9.95 0.25
CA PHE A 106 -5.81 -10.01 1.23
C PHE A 106 -5.45 -11.46 1.55
N ILE A 107 -6.44 -12.35 1.68
CA ILE A 107 -6.21 -13.79 1.87
C ILE A 107 -5.51 -14.39 0.64
N ALA A 108 -5.95 -14.04 -0.57
CA ALA A 108 -5.30 -14.50 -1.79
C ALA A 108 -3.85 -14.03 -1.90
N ALA A 109 -3.58 -12.76 -1.56
CA ALA A 109 -2.23 -12.22 -1.51
C ALA A 109 -1.37 -12.93 -0.46
N ALA A 110 -1.89 -13.13 0.75
CA ALA A 110 -1.19 -13.81 1.83
C ALA A 110 -0.80 -15.24 1.44
N ASN A 111 -1.73 -16.03 0.88
CA ASN A 111 -1.42 -17.36 0.35
C ASN A 111 -0.30 -17.30 -0.69
N ARG A 112 -0.35 -16.33 -1.61
CA ARG A 112 0.67 -16.19 -2.65
C ARG A 112 2.06 -15.88 -2.10
N PHE A 113 2.15 -15.04 -1.07
CA PHE A 113 3.40 -14.73 -0.39
C PHE A 113 4.00 -15.97 0.30
N VAL A 114 3.15 -16.73 1.00
CA VAL A 114 3.56 -17.98 1.68
C VAL A 114 4.00 -19.04 0.67
N ASP A 115 3.23 -19.25 -0.39
CA ASP A 115 3.50 -20.26 -1.43
C ASP A 115 4.83 -20.02 -2.16
N LEU A 116 5.10 -18.76 -2.50
CA LEU A 116 6.31 -18.38 -3.22
C LEU A 116 7.53 -18.22 -2.30
N ARG A 117 7.35 -18.32 -0.97
CA ARG A 117 8.38 -17.98 0.04
C ARG A 117 9.06 -16.64 -0.27
N LEU A 118 8.29 -15.65 -0.72
CA LEU A 118 8.85 -14.33 -1.02
C LEU A 118 9.48 -13.79 0.26
N SER A 119 10.79 -13.58 0.24
CA SER A 119 11.49 -12.97 1.36
C SER A 119 11.02 -11.53 1.50
N LEU A 120 10.40 -11.20 2.64
CA LEU A 120 9.91 -9.86 3.02
C LEU A 120 11.06 -8.89 3.35
N GLN A 121 12.17 -8.94 2.62
CA GLN A 121 13.34 -8.11 2.91
C GLN A 121 13.22 -6.76 2.22
N ASN A 122 12.74 -5.77 2.97
CA ASN A 122 12.95 -4.33 2.79
C ASN A 122 13.19 -3.92 1.33
N ASN A 123 12.20 -4.10 0.45
CA ASN A 123 12.36 -3.83 -0.99
C ASN A 123 12.56 -2.34 -1.32
N PHE A 124 12.35 -1.46 -0.34
CA PHE A 124 12.76 -0.06 -0.40
C PHE A 124 14.13 0.12 0.27
N SER A 125 15.15 -0.54 -0.27
CA SER A 125 16.53 -0.20 0.06
C SER A 125 16.83 1.23 -0.42
N THR A 126 17.75 1.91 0.25
CA THR A 126 18.23 3.24 -0.16
C THR A 126 18.75 3.29 -1.60
N GLU A 127 19.13 2.15 -2.18
CA GLU A 127 19.56 2.05 -3.58
C GLU A 127 18.38 2.20 -4.56
N THR A 128 17.17 1.78 -4.18
CA THR A 128 15.98 1.81 -5.06
C THR A 128 15.49 3.23 -5.36
N PHE A 129 15.86 4.20 -4.51
CA PHE A 129 15.57 5.64 -4.72
C PHE A 129 16.85 6.49 -4.82
N GLY A 130 18.03 5.86 -4.80
CA GLY A 130 19.33 6.54 -4.81
C GLY A 130 19.75 7.07 -6.19
N GLU A 131 19.06 6.71 -7.26
CA GLU A 131 19.41 7.14 -8.62
C GLU A 131 18.63 8.36 -9.12
N VAL A 132 17.75 8.96 -8.31
CA VAL A 132 17.04 10.21 -8.67
C VAL A 132 17.63 11.39 -7.92
N GLN A 133 18.94 11.57 -8.04
CA GLN A 133 19.60 12.86 -7.82
C GLN A 133 20.66 13.06 -8.91
N ASN A 134 20.22 13.64 -10.03
CA ASN A 134 21.01 14.52 -10.91
C ASN A 134 20.05 15.46 -11.64
#